data_AF-I4EEG9-F1
#
_entry.id   AF-I4EEG9-F1
#
_cell.length_a   1.000
_cell.length_b   1.000
_cell.length_c   1.000
_cell.angle_alpha   90.00
_cell.angle_beta   90.00
_cell.angle_gamma   90.00
#
_symmetry.space_group_name_H-M   'P 1'
#
loop_
_entity.id
_entity.type
_entity.pdbx_description
1 polymer ?
#
loop_
_entity_poly.entity_id
_entity_poly.type
_entity_poly.pdbx_seq_one_letter_code
_entity_poly.pdbx_strand_id
1 'polypeptide(L)'
;MELLRLLSGRCPPLVARVAPVLLLVASAIAAWYLVYDLIVLWDVGANPGFFAGERLLAYAVFILAPALTFLPIGRGLRIPLYDLEAVAAWSTLLFTIAFISPGRSPSLLALLLFAVALTMSLATIFTLISYAVGFRLLTRRSQRYDFVRARREGYLGAIFVVGCVLLAALSLLTAVNVAVLALIVITLEVLLLSWTGRPSRRPAES
;
A
#
# COMPACT_ATOMS: atom_id res chain seq x y z
N MET A 1 36.41 -2.95 -40.54
CA MET A 1 35.57 -3.84 -39.71
C MET A 1 35.03 -3.19 -38.43
N GLU A 2 35.37 -1.93 -38.12
CA GLU A 2 34.92 -1.21 -36.91
C GLU A 2 33.63 -0.38 -37.09
N LEU A 3 33.34 0.04 -38.32
CA LEU A 3 32.12 0.82 -38.65
C LEU A 3 30.80 0.03 -38.50
N LEU A 4 30.86 -1.32 -38.51
CA LEU A 4 29.68 -2.18 -38.31
C LEU A 4 29.34 -2.41 -36.83
N ARG A 5 30.23 -2.10 -35.89
CA ARG A 5 29.96 -2.17 -34.44
C ARG A 5 29.31 -0.89 -33.88
N LEU A 6 29.41 0.24 -34.57
CA LEU A 6 28.75 1.49 -34.17
C LEU A 6 27.29 1.56 -34.62
N LEU A 7 26.91 0.82 -35.68
CA LEU A 7 25.52 0.67 -36.13
C LEU A 7 24.73 -0.42 -35.38
N SER A 8 25.37 -1.17 -34.47
CA SER A 8 24.67 -2.06 -33.54
C SER A 8 24.13 -1.33 -32.31
N GLY A 9 24.19 0.00 -32.29
CA GLY A 9 23.39 0.87 -31.42
C GLY A 9 21.89 0.81 -31.77
N ARG A 10 21.35 -0.38 -32.04
CA ARG A 10 19.90 -0.59 -32.08
C ARG A 10 19.41 -0.34 -30.67
N CYS A 11 18.89 0.86 -30.44
CA CYS A 11 17.83 1.03 -29.46
C CYS A 11 16.89 -0.15 -29.66
N PRO A 12 16.66 -1.00 -28.63
CA PRO A 12 15.67 -2.05 -28.76
C PRO A 12 14.37 -1.39 -29.25
N PRO A 13 13.67 -1.98 -30.24
CA PRO A 13 12.45 -1.38 -30.75
C PRO A 13 11.56 -1.04 -29.56
N LEU A 14 10.86 0.10 -29.58
CA LEU A 14 9.96 0.53 -28.50
C LEU A 14 9.07 -0.64 -28.01
N VAL A 15 8.67 -1.51 -28.92
CA VAL A 15 7.96 -2.77 -28.69
C VAL A 15 8.67 -3.68 -27.66
N ALA A 16 9.98 -3.91 -27.77
CA ALA A 16 10.74 -4.77 -26.86
C ALA A 16 10.90 -4.17 -25.45
N ARG A 17 10.79 -2.84 -25.29
CA ARG A 17 10.77 -2.18 -23.96
C ARG A 17 9.39 -2.13 -23.34
N VAL A 18 8.34 -1.97 -24.16
CA VAL A 18 6.96 -1.79 -23.69
C VAL A 18 6.25 -3.13 -23.47
N ALA A 19 6.55 -4.16 -24.27
CA ALA A 19 5.98 -5.50 -24.12
C ALA A 19 6.09 -6.08 -22.70
N PRO A 20 7.26 -6.07 -22.03
CA PRO A 20 7.35 -6.62 -20.67
C PRO A 20 6.53 -5.83 -19.65
N VAL A 21 6.40 -4.50 -19.83
CA VAL A 21 5.58 -3.65 -18.97
C VAL A 21 4.09 -3.97 -19.17
N LEU A 22 3.65 -4.10 -20.42
CA LEU A 22 2.27 -4.47 -20.75
C LEU A 22 1.93 -5.87 -20.23
N LEU A 23 2.83 -6.84 -20.39
CA LEU A 23 2.65 -8.18 -19.85
C LEU A 23 2.55 -8.16 -18.32
N LEU A 24 3.40 -7.37 -17.65
CA LEU A 24 3.33 -7.21 -16.20
C LEU A 24 1.99 -6.61 -15.78
N VAL A 25 1.54 -5.53 -16.42
CA VAL A 25 0.25 -4.88 -16.11
C VAL A 25 -0.91 -5.84 -16.36
N ALA A 26 -0.91 -6.55 -17.49
CA ALA A 26 -1.93 -7.55 -17.80
C ALA A 26 -1.93 -8.68 -16.77
N SER A 27 -0.75 -9.17 -16.35
CA SER A 27 -0.64 -10.21 -15.33
C SER A 27 -1.13 -9.75 -13.95
N ALA A 28 -0.87 -8.49 -13.57
CA ALA A 28 -1.36 -7.92 -12.33
C ALA A 28 -2.90 -7.79 -12.37
N ILE A 29 -3.46 -7.27 -13.47
CA ILE A 29 -4.92 -7.17 -13.65
C ILE A 29 -5.55 -8.55 -13.58
N ALA A 30 -4.99 -9.55 -14.28
CA ALA A 30 -5.50 -10.92 -14.24
C ALA A 30 -5.43 -11.53 -12.83
N ALA A 31 -4.34 -11.28 -12.08
CA ALA A 31 -4.20 -11.75 -10.70
C ALA A 31 -5.25 -11.12 -9.77
N TRP A 32 -5.49 -9.80 -9.88
CA TRP A 32 -6.53 -9.11 -9.09
C TRP A 32 -7.94 -9.53 -9.48
N TYR A 33 -8.19 -9.80 -10.77
CA TYR A 33 -9.46 -10.37 -11.21
C TYR A 33 -9.70 -11.75 -10.59
N LEU A 34 -8.65 -12.57 -10.53
CA LEU A 34 -8.74 -13.90 -9.93
C LEU A 34 -8.91 -13.84 -8.41
N VAL A 35 -8.35 -12.85 -7.71
CA VAL A 35 -8.68 -12.56 -6.31
C VAL A 35 -10.18 -12.27 -6.16
N TYR A 36 -10.73 -11.41 -7.01
CA TYR A 36 -12.15 -11.07 -6.99
C TYR A 36 -13.03 -12.30 -7.21
N ASP A 37 -12.71 -13.12 -8.21
CA ASP A 37 -13.43 -14.36 -8.51
C ASP A 37 -13.44 -15.31 -7.30
N LEU A 38 -12.28 -15.57 -6.69
CA LEU A 38 -12.15 -16.49 -5.54
C LEU A 38 -12.90 -16.01 -4.28
N ILE A 39 -12.89 -14.71 -4.02
CA ILE A 39 -13.52 -14.15 -2.81
C ILE A 39 -15.03 -13.97 -3.00
N VAL A 40 -15.45 -13.42 -4.14
CA VAL A 40 -16.84 -12.96 -4.34
C VAL A 40 -17.70 -14.00 -5.04
N LEU A 41 -17.17 -14.67 -6.06
CA LEU A 41 -17.96 -15.62 -6.87
C LEU A 41 -17.90 -17.04 -6.30
N TRP A 42 -16.72 -17.48 -5.87
CA TRP A 42 -16.52 -18.84 -5.35
C TRP A 42 -16.59 -18.95 -3.83
N ASP A 43 -16.53 -17.83 -3.11
CA ASP A 43 -16.51 -17.77 -1.64
C ASP A 43 -15.59 -18.83 -1.01
N VAL A 44 -14.31 -18.79 -1.38
CA VAL A 44 -13.27 -19.72 -0.89
C VAL A 44 -13.23 -19.83 0.66
N GLY A 45 -13.71 -18.81 1.37
CA GLY A 45 -13.81 -18.80 2.82
C GLY A 45 -14.83 -19.78 3.40
N ALA A 46 -15.77 -20.28 2.60
CA ALA A 46 -16.77 -21.25 3.03
C ALA A 46 -16.20 -22.67 3.21
N ASN A 47 -15.07 -22.99 2.57
CA ASN A 47 -14.48 -24.33 2.62
C ASN A 47 -13.64 -24.51 3.91
N PRO A 48 -14.02 -25.44 4.82
CA PRO A 48 -13.35 -25.59 6.11
C PRO A 48 -11.95 -26.22 6.00
N GLY A 49 -11.66 -26.95 4.92
CA GLY A 49 -10.40 -27.68 4.76
C GLY A 49 -9.22 -26.74 4.52
N PHE A 50 -8.26 -26.64 5.45
CA PHE A 50 -7.09 -25.75 5.33
C PHE A 50 -6.22 -26.04 4.11
N PHE A 51 -6.04 -27.33 3.78
CA PHE A 51 -5.26 -27.80 2.63
C PHE A 51 -6.09 -28.03 1.36
N ALA A 52 -7.33 -27.51 1.31
CA ALA A 52 -8.11 -27.57 0.08
C ALA A 52 -7.38 -26.84 -1.06
N GLY A 53 -7.36 -27.44 -2.25
CA GLY A 53 -6.64 -26.89 -3.41
C GLY A 53 -7.04 -25.44 -3.73
N GLU A 54 -8.33 -25.12 -3.56
CA GLU A 54 -8.89 -23.77 -3.74
C GLU A 54 -8.28 -22.75 -2.77
N ARG A 55 -8.08 -23.12 -1.50
CA ARG A 55 -7.45 -22.24 -0.49
C ARG A 55 -5.97 -22.07 -0.74
N LEU A 56 -5.27 -23.12 -1.13
CA LEU A 56 -3.86 -23.04 -1.51
C LEU A 56 -3.65 -22.09 -2.69
N LEU A 57 -4.54 -22.19 -3.69
CA LEU A 57 -4.57 -21.29 -4.83
C LEU A 57 -4.88 -19.85 -4.38
N ALA A 58 -5.86 -19.64 -3.50
CA ALA A 58 -6.14 -18.32 -2.95
C ALA A 58 -4.94 -17.73 -2.18
N TYR A 59 -4.25 -18.51 -1.34
CA TYR A 59 -3.05 -18.05 -0.63
C TYR A 59 -1.95 -17.61 -1.59
N ALA A 60 -1.69 -18.40 -2.64
CA ALA A 60 -0.71 -18.06 -3.65
C ALA A 60 -1.08 -16.74 -4.35
N VAL A 61 -2.35 -16.60 -4.74
CA VAL A 61 -2.84 -15.43 -5.48
C VAL A 61 -2.86 -14.18 -4.59
N PHE A 62 -3.21 -14.31 -3.31
CA PHE A 62 -3.21 -13.19 -2.36
C PHE A 62 -1.83 -12.59 -2.14
N ILE A 63 -0.76 -13.36 -2.37
CA ILE A 63 0.62 -12.87 -2.34
C ILE A 63 1.03 -12.38 -3.74
N LEU A 64 0.70 -13.13 -4.79
CA LEU A 64 1.10 -12.81 -6.16
C LEU A 64 0.48 -11.51 -6.68
N ALA A 65 -0.80 -11.27 -6.44
CA ALA A 65 -1.49 -10.07 -6.92
C ALA A 65 -0.83 -8.77 -6.38
N PRO A 66 -0.65 -8.59 -5.05
CA PRO A 66 0.06 -7.41 -4.56
C PRO A 66 1.55 -7.45 -4.92
N ALA A 67 2.20 -8.60 -5.02
CA ALA A 67 3.61 -8.66 -5.44
C ALA A 67 3.80 -8.13 -6.86
N LEU A 68 2.95 -8.53 -7.80
CA LEU A 68 2.98 -8.05 -9.19
C LEU A 68 2.68 -6.55 -9.29
N THR A 69 1.90 -5.99 -8.37
CA THR A 69 1.61 -4.55 -8.34
C THR A 69 2.75 -3.75 -7.68
N PHE A 70 3.17 -4.13 -6.47
CA PHE A 70 3.99 -3.26 -5.62
C PHE A 70 5.50 -3.47 -5.77
N LEU A 71 6.00 -4.67 -6.11
CA LEU A 71 7.43 -4.85 -6.41
C LEU A 71 7.92 -3.95 -7.55
N PRO A 72 7.27 -3.89 -8.73
CA PRO A 72 7.75 -3.04 -9.82
C PRO A 72 7.67 -1.55 -9.47
N ILE A 73 6.64 -1.13 -8.72
CA ILE A 73 6.49 0.25 -8.24
C ILE A 73 7.61 0.61 -7.27
N GLY A 74 7.85 -0.23 -6.24
CA GLY A 74 8.90 0.00 -5.24
C GLY A 74 10.29 0.03 -5.85
N ARG A 75 10.58 -0.90 -6.78
CA ARG A 75 11.86 -0.92 -7.53
C ARG A 75 12.01 0.31 -8.44
N GLY A 76 10.94 0.73 -9.10
CA GLY A 76 10.93 1.90 -9.98
C GLY A 76 11.20 3.20 -9.21
N LEU A 77 10.61 3.36 -8.03
CA LEU A 77 10.76 4.54 -7.18
C LEU A 77 11.97 4.48 -6.24
N ARG A 78 12.69 3.34 -6.20
CA ARG A 78 13.85 3.08 -5.32
C ARG A 78 13.57 3.36 -3.84
N ILE A 79 12.33 3.08 -3.42
CA ILE A 79 11.91 3.27 -2.04
C ILE A 79 12.26 2.01 -1.25
N PRO A 80 13.14 2.09 -0.23
CA PRO A 80 13.51 0.90 0.54
C PRO A 80 12.32 0.37 1.34
N LEU A 81 12.12 -0.96 1.33
CA LEU A 81 11.13 -1.71 2.11
C LEU A 81 9.64 -1.46 1.80
N TYR A 82 9.31 -0.48 0.97
CA TYR A 82 7.91 -0.17 0.61
C TYR A 82 7.21 -1.32 -0.11
N ASP A 83 7.93 -2.02 -0.99
CA ASP A 83 7.42 -3.18 -1.71
C ASP A 83 7.01 -4.29 -0.76
N LEU A 84 7.87 -4.66 0.20
CA LEU A 84 7.56 -5.69 1.19
C LEU A 84 6.42 -5.29 2.12
N GLU A 85 6.40 -4.04 2.58
CA GLU A 85 5.34 -3.51 3.44
C GLU A 85 3.98 -3.55 2.73
N ALA A 86 3.93 -3.11 1.47
CA ALA A 86 2.71 -3.15 0.68
C ALA A 86 2.26 -4.59 0.40
N VAL A 87 3.17 -5.48 0.00
CA VAL A 87 2.82 -6.89 -0.23
C VAL A 87 2.28 -7.53 1.03
N ALA A 88 2.95 -7.36 2.18
CA ALA A 88 2.49 -7.91 3.44
C ALA A 88 1.12 -7.34 3.86
N ALA A 89 0.94 -6.01 3.78
CA ALA A 89 -0.30 -5.34 4.17
C ALA A 89 -1.49 -5.83 3.33
N TRP A 90 -1.36 -5.80 2.00
CA TRP A 90 -2.43 -6.20 1.09
C TRP A 90 -2.71 -7.70 1.14
N SER A 91 -1.69 -8.54 1.26
CA SER A 91 -1.89 -9.99 1.43
C SER A 91 -2.67 -10.30 2.72
N THR A 92 -2.32 -9.60 3.81
CA THR A 92 -3.02 -9.74 5.10
C THR A 92 -4.46 -9.25 5.01
N LEU A 93 -4.69 -8.14 4.29
CA LEU A 93 -6.04 -7.63 4.06
C LEU A 93 -6.89 -8.61 3.24
N LEU A 94 -6.36 -9.16 2.14
CA LEU A 94 -7.06 -10.17 1.34
C LEU A 94 -7.37 -11.43 2.15
N PHE A 95 -6.41 -11.89 2.95
CA PHE A 95 -6.61 -13.03 3.84
C PHE A 95 -7.72 -12.77 4.87
N THR A 96 -7.70 -11.60 5.52
CA THR A 96 -8.71 -11.24 6.52
C THR A 96 -10.10 -11.11 5.89
N ILE A 97 -10.22 -10.52 4.70
CA ILE A 97 -11.49 -10.43 3.95
C ILE A 97 -12.02 -11.83 3.62
N ALA A 98 -11.17 -12.71 3.09
CA ALA A 98 -11.61 -14.01 2.59
C ALA A 98 -11.94 -15.01 3.70
N PHE A 99 -11.17 -15.06 4.79
CA PHE A 99 -11.26 -16.15 5.77
C PHE A 99 -11.75 -15.72 7.15
N ILE A 100 -11.55 -14.46 7.54
CA ILE A 100 -11.90 -13.97 8.88
C ILE A 100 -13.21 -13.19 8.86
N SER A 101 -13.55 -12.57 7.72
CA SER A 101 -14.74 -11.74 7.44
C SER A 101 -15.55 -11.35 8.68
N PRO A 102 -15.40 -10.12 9.21
CA PRO A 102 -16.06 -9.71 10.46
C PRO A 102 -17.59 -9.77 10.40
N GLY A 103 -18.18 -9.84 9.19
CA GLY A 103 -19.62 -10.06 9.02
C GLY A 103 -20.10 -11.48 9.33
N ARG A 104 -19.24 -12.50 9.24
CA ARG A 104 -19.58 -13.91 9.53
C ARG A 104 -19.37 -14.27 11.00
N SER A 105 -18.31 -13.74 11.60
CA SER A 105 -18.00 -13.94 13.02
C SER A 105 -17.46 -12.64 13.63
N PRO A 106 -18.34 -11.72 14.06
CA PRO A 106 -17.94 -10.45 14.64
C PRO A 106 -17.27 -10.71 15.99
N SER A 107 -15.93 -10.75 15.98
CA SER A 107 -15.11 -10.75 17.19
C SER A 107 -14.26 -9.48 17.22
N LEU A 108 -13.96 -8.99 18.42
CA LEU A 108 -13.09 -7.82 18.60
C LEU A 108 -11.74 -8.02 17.91
N LEU A 109 -11.18 -9.23 18.01
CA LEU A 109 -9.89 -9.57 17.40
C LEU A 109 -9.97 -9.58 15.87
N ALA A 110 -11.06 -10.09 15.28
CA ALA A 110 -11.29 -10.03 13.83
C ALA A 110 -11.41 -8.59 13.33
N LEU A 111 -12.13 -7.74 14.06
CA LEU A 111 -12.27 -6.31 13.74
C LEU A 111 -10.94 -5.57 13.84
N LEU A 112 -10.14 -5.82 14.88
CA LEU A 112 -8.82 -5.22 15.04
C LEU A 112 -7.85 -5.67 13.96
N LEU A 113 -7.80 -6.97 13.64
CA LEU A 113 -6.97 -7.49 12.56
C LEU A 113 -7.35 -6.87 11.22
N PHE A 114 -8.64 -6.81 10.92
CA PHE A 114 -9.14 -6.16 9.70
C PHE A 114 -8.79 -4.67 9.66
N ALA A 115 -9.02 -3.93 10.76
CA ALA A 115 -8.71 -2.51 10.83
C ALA A 115 -7.21 -2.22 10.67
N VAL A 116 -6.34 -3.03 11.29
CA VAL A 116 -4.88 -2.91 11.16
C VAL A 116 -4.45 -3.21 9.73
N ALA A 117 -4.92 -4.32 9.15
CA ALA A 117 -4.58 -4.70 7.77
C ALA A 117 -5.06 -3.65 6.76
N LEU A 118 -6.26 -3.09 6.97
CA LEU A 118 -6.83 -2.03 6.14
C LEU A 118 -6.03 -0.73 6.28
N THR A 119 -5.67 -0.35 7.51
CA THR A 119 -4.85 0.85 7.78
C THR A 119 -3.49 0.73 7.08
N MET A 120 -2.81 -0.39 7.25
CA MET A 120 -1.51 -0.64 6.61
C MET A 120 -1.62 -0.59 5.07
N SER A 121 -2.67 -1.19 4.51
CA SER A 121 -2.89 -1.21 3.05
C SER A 121 -3.16 0.20 2.51
N LEU A 122 -4.05 0.97 3.16
CA LEU A 122 -4.32 2.37 2.80
C LEU A 122 -3.10 3.26 2.98
N ALA A 123 -2.29 3.03 4.02
CA ALA A 123 -1.07 3.78 4.26
C ALA A 123 -0.10 3.64 3.08
N THR A 124 -0.02 2.46 2.47
CA THR A 124 0.84 2.25 1.28
C THR A 124 0.37 3.04 0.06
N ILE A 125 -0.95 3.18 -0.15
CA ILE A 125 -1.51 4.01 -1.22
C ILE A 125 -1.24 5.49 -0.92
N PHE A 126 -1.59 5.96 0.27
CA PHE A 126 -1.43 7.38 0.61
C PHE A 126 0.04 7.79 0.65
N THR A 127 0.95 6.93 1.11
CA THR A 127 2.40 7.19 1.03
C THR A 127 2.84 7.40 -0.41
N LEU A 128 2.34 6.60 -1.35
CA LEU A 128 2.64 6.72 -2.78
C LEU A 128 2.09 8.03 -3.36
N ILE A 129 0.86 8.40 -2.98
CA ILE A 129 0.22 9.65 -3.39
C ILE A 129 0.99 10.84 -2.83
N SER A 130 1.27 10.88 -1.52
CA SER A 130 2.06 11.94 -0.88
C SER A 130 3.45 12.05 -1.50
N TYR A 131 4.10 10.92 -1.80
CA TYR A 131 5.38 10.91 -2.50
C TYR A 131 5.27 11.49 -3.92
N ALA A 132 4.25 11.11 -4.70
CA ALA A 132 4.04 11.61 -6.05
C ALA A 132 3.68 13.11 -6.08
N VAL A 133 2.85 13.56 -5.14
CA VAL A 133 2.48 14.97 -4.97
C VAL A 133 3.69 15.79 -4.54
N GLY A 134 4.44 15.30 -3.54
CA GLY A 134 5.69 15.90 -3.10
C GLY A 134 6.71 16.01 -4.23
N PHE A 135 6.88 14.95 -5.02
CA PHE A 135 7.77 14.94 -6.18
C PHE A 135 7.35 15.98 -7.24
N ARG A 136 6.05 16.07 -7.57
CA ARG A 136 5.54 17.02 -8.57
C ARG A 136 5.64 18.49 -8.12
N LEU A 137 5.37 18.77 -6.84
CA LEU A 137 5.41 20.13 -6.29
C LEU A 137 6.85 20.60 -6.03
N LEU A 138 7.77 19.70 -5.67
CA LEU A 138 9.17 20.04 -5.39
C LEU A 138 10.11 19.86 -6.58
N THR A 139 9.63 19.55 -7.78
CA THR A 139 10.46 19.58 -9.02
C THR A 139 11.21 20.92 -9.22
N ARG A 140 10.81 21.98 -8.51
CA ARG A 140 11.45 23.32 -8.53
C ARG A 140 12.52 23.55 -7.45
N ARG A 141 12.71 22.67 -6.47
CA ARG A 141 13.77 22.77 -5.45
C ARG A 141 14.53 21.45 -5.38
N SER A 142 15.83 21.50 -5.60
CA SER A 142 16.79 20.38 -5.57
C SER A 142 16.92 19.65 -4.22
N GLN A 143 15.96 19.79 -3.31
CA GLN A 143 15.92 19.06 -2.05
C GLN A 143 15.35 17.66 -2.28
N ARG A 144 16.16 16.64 -1.97
CA ARG A 144 15.71 15.25 -1.82
C ARG A 144 14.50 15.25 -0.88
N TYR A 145 13.32 14.95 -1.41
CA TYR A 145 12.11 14.85 -0.60
C TYR A 145 12.23 13.63 0.33
N ASP A 146 12.07 13.86 1.63
CA ASP A 146 12.25 12.84 2.67
C ASP A 146 11.12 11.81 2.64
N PHE A 147 11.44 10.59 2.21
CA PHE A 147 10.50 9.47 2.17
C PHE A 147 9.82 9.21 3.53
N VAL A 148 10.55 9.41 4.64
CA VAL A 148 10.01 9.23 6.00
C VAL A 148 8.82 10.16 6.26
N ARG A 149 8.86 11.38 5.72
CA ARG A 149 7.76 12.34 5.83
C ARG A 149 6.54 11.88 5.02
N ALA A 150 6.75 11.45 3.78
CA ALA A 150 5.69 10.92 2.92
C ALA A 150 4.97 9.72 3.57
N ARG A 151 5.74 8.81 4.17
CA ARG A 151 5.21 7.63 4.88
C ARG A 151 4.36 8.06 6.07
N ARG A 152 4.83 9.01 6.87
CA ARG A 152 4.09 9.54 8.02
C ARG A 152 2.77 10.19 7.61
N GLU A 153 2.78 11.03 6.57
CA GLU A 153 1.56 11.64 6.03
C GLU A 153 0.60 10.56 5.50
N GLY A 154 1.12 9.52 4.86
CA GLY A 154 0.35 8.37 4.40
C GLY A 154 -0.35 7.60 5.52
N TYR A 155 0.34 7.34 6.63
CA TYR A 155 -0.24 6.70 7.82
C TYR A 155 -1.34 7.54 8.48
N LEU A 156 -1.14 8.85 8.60
CA LEU A 156 -2.15 9.76 9.16
C LEU A 156 -3.42 9.78 8.31
N GLY A 157 -3.27 9.86 6.98
CA GLY A 157 -4.39 9.76 6.05
C GLY A 157 -5.11 8.41 6.15
N ALA A 158 -4.37 7.32 6.27
CA ALA A 158 -4.94 5.98 6.42
C ALA A 158 -5.76 5.84 7.71
N ILE A 159 -5.22 6.27 8.85
CA ILE A 159 -5.93 6.25 10.14
C ILE A 159 -7.20 7.09 10.08
N PHE A 160 -7.16 8.26 9.44
CA PHE A 160 -8.35 9.08 9.25
C PHE A 160 -9.44 8.34 8.45
N VAL A 161 -9.09 7.75 7.31
CA VAL A 161 -10.04 7.03 6.46
C VAL A 161 -10.60 5.80 7.17
N VAL A 162 -9.75 5.00 7.82
CA VAL A 162 -10.20 3.83 8.59
C VAL A 162 -11.08 4.24 9.76
N GLY A 163 -10.76 5.33 10.45
CA GLY A 163 -11.60 5.89 11.50
C GLY A 163 -12.98 6.29 10.98
N CYS A 164 -13.07 6.92 9.80
CA CYS A 164 -14.35 7.21 9.14
C CYS A 164 -15.13 5.93 8.79
N VAL A 165 -14.46 4.90 8.26
CA VAL A 165 -15.09 3.60 7.96
C VAL A 165 -15.65 2.96 9.23
N LEU A 166 -14.89 2.99 10.33
CA LEU A 166 -15.34 2.47 11.63
C LEU A 166 -16.53 3.25 12.18
N LEU A 167 -16.50 4.59 12.13
CA LEU A 167 -17.64 5.43 12.52
C LEU A 167 -18.88 5.12 11.68
N ALA A 168 -18.71 4.90 10.37
CA ALA A 168 -19.79 4.49 9.47
C ALA A 168 -20.35 3.12 9.83
N ALA A 169 -19.49 2.14 10.11
CA ALA A 169 -19.90 0.80 10.52
C ALA A 169 -20.66 0.79 11.86
N LEU A 170 -20.35 1.73 12.76
CA LEU A 170 -21.05 1.91 14.04
C LEU A 170 -22.30 2.78 13.95
N SER A 171 -22.69 3.24 12.75
CA SER A 171 -23.76 4.23 12.55
C SER A 171 -23.54 5.55 13.33
N LEU A 172 -22.28 5.85 13.66
CA LEU A 172 -21.84 7.05 14.36
C LEU A 172 -21.23 8.08 13.39
N LEU A 173 -21.38 7.88 12.08
CA LEU A 173 -20.85 8.81 11.08
C LEU A 173 -21.71 10.08 11.04
N THR A 174 -21.35 11.03 11.88
CA THR A 174 -21.90 12.38 11.89
C THR A 174 -20.82 13.37 11.46
N ALA A 175 -21.23 14.51 10.91
CA ALA A 175 -20.29 15.58 10.55
C ALA A 175 -19.42 16.01 11.74
N VAL A 176 -19.99 15.98 12.95
CA VAL A 176 -19.27 16.28 14.21
C VAL A 176 -18.17 15.25 14.47
N ASN A 177 -18.48 13.95 14.41
CA ASN A 177 -17.50 12.90 14.69
C ASN A 177 -16.37 12.88 13.66
N VAL A 178 -16.68 13.17 12.40
CA VAL A 178 -15.68 13.34 11.33
C VAL A 178 -14.79 14.56 11.61
N ALA A 179 -15.38 15.69 12.01
CA ALA A 179 -14.62 16.91 12.35
C ALA A 179 -13.70 16.70 13.56
N VAL A 180 -14.17 16.01 14.60
CA VAL A 180 -13.36 15.66 15.78
C VAL A 180 -12.21 14.73 15.38
N LEU A 181 -12.48 13.70 14.56
CA LEU A 181 -11.44 12.80 14.07
C LEU A 181 -10.39 13.56 13.24
N ALA A 182 -10.82 14.48 12.36
CA ALA A 182 -9.93 15.32 11.59
C ALA A 182 -9.06 16.21 12.50
N LEU A 183 -9.66 16.82 13.52
CA LEU A 183 -8.95 17.63 14.50
C LEU A 183 -7.89 16.83 15.25
N ILE A 184 -8.21 15.59 15.66
CA ILE A 184 -7.25 14.68 16.32
C ILE A 184 -6.06 14.42 15.38
N VAL A 185 -6.33 14.09 14.11
CA VAL A 185 -5.28 13.78 13.12
C VAL A 185 -4.39 15.00 12.84
N ILE A 186 -4.98 16.19 12.65
CA ILE A 186 -4.23 17.44 12.47
C ILE A 186 -3.38 17.74 13.72
N THR A 187 -3.93 17.57 14.91
CA THR A 187 -3.19 17.79 16.16
C THR A 187 -2.00 16.83 16.28
N LEU A 188 -2.20 15.54 15.97
CA LEU A 188 -1.13 14.56 15.90
C LEU A 188 -0.05 14.96 14.90
N GLU A 189 -0.46 15.49 13.74
CA GLU A 189 0.49 15.97 12.73
C GLU A 189 1.35 17.13 13.26
N VAL A 190 0.73 18.11 13.90
CA VAL A 190 1.42 19.25 14.50
C VAL A 190 2.38 18.80 15.61
N LEU A 191 1.93 17.89 16.49
CA LEU A 191 2.76 17.34 17.56
C LEU A 191 4.00 16.61 17.03
N LEU A 192 3.82 15.75 16.03
CA LEU A 192 4.93 15.01 15.42
C LEU A 192 5.92 15.94 14.68
N LEU A 193 5.44 17.04 14.08
CA LEU A 193 6.31 18.08 13.51
C LEU A 193 7.10 18.82 14.59
N SER A 194 6.46 19.13 15.73
CA SER A 194 7.14 19.80 16.86
C SER A 194 8.26 18.94 17.48
N TRP A 195 8.08 17.62 17.51
CA TRP A 195 9.06 16.69 18.08
C TRP A 195 10.30 16.52 17.20
N THR A 196 10.10 16.47 15.88
CA THR A 196 11.19 16.28 14.90
C THR A 196 12.05 17.53 14.70
N GLY A 197 11.60 18.70 15.15
CA GLY A 197 12.33 19.98 15.09
C GLY A 197 13.28 20.26 16.26
N ARG A 198 13.43 19.39 17.26
CA ARG A 198 14.40 19.60 18.36
C ARG A 198 15.82 19.29 17.86
N PRO A 199 16.74 20.27 17.74
CA PRO A 199 18.12 19.97 17.43
C PRO A 199 18.72 19.15 18.57
N SER A 200 19.32 18.01 18.25
CA SER A 200 20.19 17.30 19.17
C SER A 200 21.32 18.24 19.56
N ARG A 201 21.30 18.75 20.81
CA ARG A 201 22.48 19.34 21.42
C ARG A 201 23.56 18.25 21.41
N ARG A 202 24.52 18.34 20.48
CA ARG A 202 25.78 17.63 20.66
C ARG A 202 26.40 18.18 21.95
N PRO A 203 26.79 17.35 22.92
CA PRO A 203 27.69 17.82 23.95
C PRO A 203 28.97 18.27 23.24
N ALA A 204 29.39 19.50 23.50
CA ALA A 204 30.71 19.96 23.15
C ALA A 204 31.69 19.16 24.01
N GLU A 205 32.33 18.16 23.42
CA GLU A 205 33.50 17.52 24.04
C GLU A 205 34.72 18.36 23.68
N SER A 206 35.35 18.80 24.77
CA SER A 206 36.55 19.62 24.94
C SER A 206 37.82 18.93 24.49
#